data_AF-A0A3R8TLW6-F1
#
_entry.id   AF-A0A3R8TLW6-F1
#
_cell.length_a   1.000
_cell.length_b   1.000
_cell.length_c   1.000
_cell.angle_alpha   90.00
_cell.angle_beta   90.00
_cell.angle_gamma   90.00
#
_symmetry.space_group_name_H-M   'P 1'
#
loop_
_entity.id
_entity.type
_entity.pdbx_description
1 polymer ?
#
loop_
_entity_poly.entity_id
_entity_poly.type
_entity_poly.pdbx_seq_one_letter_code
_entity_poly.pdbx_strand_id
1 'polypeptide(L)'
;MKLSLPVPRTPDGRAYRFSPNEDAQPRHFVIGSVVADVPLTAELRARMKHDPHIPKTVCPYSGTIADDAAFTHPEDQKAARELVKHELDRDVEDAVAQMFKDAFKGSKHVTFKPRNRSMPKPKPRFTRQDLMRELVCDHCGRDYGVFAIGLFCPDCGAPNLRLHFTREAELVDDQVSLAEQIDGDSEELAYRLLGNAHEDVLTAFEATLKAVYLYGKVQASAPLPPKVGNDFQNVEKGRKRFAELGIDPFVGLSDAELAALKLNIQKRHVIGHNLGVVDDKFATHDGAAKVGETVHLVGEDIRQFAAISQKVVDALDTWLGGSASPTINQSHLLLNVKEPEAHPDDPKNLMDLDLELSLLARKIAVWVAEQDSDGWRNFVDPDKLREAFKDNSDSELEEAIAELETDGFAEMSRTLGGGLPAFRPSLDLYLTFDSLAFDRDSIADTITVGELVLAGDDSVSGETIFEQTGWDERRFNPAFEHIASQIPDGRVSKTFGTKFTVPWFHMLPEDRVRMKRFVANLKG
;
A
#
# COMPACT_ATOMS: atom_id res chain seq x y z
N MET A 1 28.74 47.18 -6.66
CA MET A 1 27.98 46.56 -5.56
C MET A 1 26.82 45.77 -6.15
N LYS A 2 26.85 44.43 -6.06
CA LYS A 2 25.63 43.62 -6.29
C LYS A 2 24.82 43.71 -4.99
N LEU A 3 23.85 44.60 -4.94
CA LEU A 3 22.87 44.65 -3.85
C LEU A 3 21.93 43.44 -4.02
N SER A 4 22.28 42.31 -3.42
CA SER A 4 21.36 41.17 -3.29
C SER A 4 20.59 41.31 -1.99
N LEU A 5 19.27 41.50 -2.07
CA LEU A 5 18.43 41.48 -0.88
C LEU A 5 18.39 40.06 -0.30
N PRO A 6 18.50 39.93 1.04
CA PRO A 6 18.47 38.63 1.67
C PRO A 6 17.10 37.99 1.44
N VAL A 7 17.11 36.73 1.00
CA VAL A 7 15.90 35.94 0.83
C VAL A 7 15.22 35.77 2.19
N PRO A 8 13.87 35.79 2.28
CA PRO A 8 13.17 35.54 3.54
C PRO A 8 13.62 34.23 4.18
N ARG A 9 13.70 34.21 5.51
CA ARG A 9 14.12 33.04 6.28
C ARG A 9 13.09 32.66 7.33
N THR A 10 13.03 31.36 7.65
CA THR A 10 12.32 30.84 8.82
C THR A 10 13.02 31.30 10.13
N PRO A 11 12.36 31.20 11.30
CA PRO A 11 13.02 31.45 12.59
C PRO A 11 14.31 30.65 12.77
N ASP A 12 14.34 29.43 12.28
CA ASP A 12 15.52 28.52 12.33
C ASP A 12 16.55 28.80 11.24
N GLY A 13 16.37 29.86 10.44
CA GLY A 13 17.37 30.38 9.50
C GLY A 13 17.34 29.78 8.09
N ARG A 14 16.38 28.90 7.77
CA ARG A 14 16.20 28.30 6.44
C ARG A 14 15.63 29.32 5.45
N ALA A 15 16.19 29.40 4.25
CA ALA A 15 15.74 30.33 3.21
C ALA A 15 14.51 29.79 2.46
N TYR A 16 13.48 30.62 2.31
CA TYR A 16 12.31 30.29 1.50
C TYR A 16 12.66 30.22 0.01
N ARG A 17 12.11 29.23 -0.67
CA ARG A 17 12.26 28.98 -2.10
C ARG A 17 10.89 28.66 -2.72
N PHE A 18 10.72 29.08 -3.97
CA PHE A 18 9.49 28.91 -4.75
C PHE A 18 9.82 28.47 -6.16
N SER A 19 9.33 27.29 -6.55
CA SER A 19 9.59 26.66 -7.83
C SER A 19 9.15 27.54 -9.00
N PRO A 20 10.02 27.75 -10.00
CA PRO A 20 9.62 28.42 -11.24
C PRO A 20 8.69 27.55 -12.08
N ASN A 21 8.68 26.23 -11.88
CA ASN A 21 7.74 25.31 -12.52
C ASN A 21 6.33 25.48 -11.92
N GLU A 22 5.36 25.85 -12.76
CA GLU A 22 3.97 26.11 -12.35
C GLU A 22 3.20 24.83 -12.04
N ASP A 23 3.61 23.71 -12.64
CA ASP A 23 2.99 22.39 -12.45
C ASP A 23 3.50 21.69 -11.18
N ALA A 24 4.54 22.23 -10.53
CA ALA A 24 5.04 21.69 -9.28
C ALA A 24 4.04 21.93 -8.15
N GLN A 25 3.57 20.89 -7.48
CA GLN A 25 2.69 21.02 -6.31
C GLN A 25 3.27 20.29 -5.11
N PRO A 26 3.48 20.97 -3.97
CA PRO A 26 3.38 22.42 -3.73
C PRO A 26 4.61 23.18 -4.27
N ARG A 27 4.48 24.36 -4.89
CA ARG A 27 5.65 25.09 -5.44
C ARG A 27 6.68 25.54 -4.40
N HIS A 28 6.39 25.52 -3.10
CA HIS A 28 7.21 26.14 -2.05
C HIS A 28 7.96 25.11 -1.20
N PHE A 29 9.13 25.51 -0.72
CA PHE A 29 10.03 24.72 0.12
C PHE A 29 11.06 25.65 0.78
N VAL A 30 11.88 25.13 1.69
CA VAL A 30 12.95 25.90 2.34
C VAL A 30 14.28 25.16 2.26
N ILE A 31 15.40 25.90 2.22
CA ILE A 31 16.76 25.34 2.20
C ILE A 31 17.57 25.94 3.35
N GLY A 32 18.20 25.08 4.16
CA GLY A 32 19.06 25.42 5.27
C GLY A 32 20.56 25.26 4.98
N SER A 33 21.35 25.20 6.05
CA SER A 33 22.80 24.98 5.97
C SER A 33 23.15 23.51 5.70
N VAL A 34 24.41 23.25 5.36
CA VAL A 34 24.94 21.87 5.40
C VAL A 34 25.22 21.56 6.86
N VAL A 35 24.60 20.49 7.38
CA VAL A 35 24.68 20.12 8.81
C VAL A 35 25.33 18.76 9.05
N ALA A 36 25.45 17.94 8.01
CA ALA A 36 26.16 16.67 8.05
C ALA A 36 27.30 16.64 7.02
N ASP A 37 28.46 16.13 7.42
CA ASP A 37 29.58 15.92 6.49
C ASP A 37 29.42 14.54 5.83
N VAL A 38 28.92 14.53 4.59
CA VAL A 38 28.70 13.31 3.82
C VAL A 38 29.83 13.17 2.78
N PRO A 39 30.65 12.10 2.84
CA PRO A 39 31.71 11.90 1.86
C PRO A 39 31.09 11.63 0.49
N LEU A 40 31.31 12.52 -0.48
CA LEU A 40 30.77 12.40 -1.83
C LEU A 40 31.49 11.27 -2.59
N THR A 41 30.97 10.04 -2.47
CA THR A 41 31.44 8.88 -3.25
C THR A 41 30.96 8.95 -4.70
N ALA A 42 31.54 8.13 -5.58
CA ALA A 42 31.08 8.03 -6.97
C ALA A 42 29.62 7.52 -7.06
N GLU A 43 29.24 6.60 -6.18
CA GLU A 43 27.90 6.03 -6.09
C GLU A 43 26.86 7.09 -5.69
N LEU A 44 27.16 7.92 -4.69
CA LEU A 44 26.29 9.02 -4.28
C LEU A 44 26.14 10.05 -5.40
N ARG A 45 27.25 10.43 -6.07
CA ARG A 45 27.21 11.38 -7.20
C ARG A 45 26.41 10.85 -8.38
N ALA A 46 26.42 9.54 -8.64
CA ALA A 46 25.67 8.95 -9.75
C ALA A 46 24.15 9.17 -9.63
N ARG A 47 23.65 9.36 -8.40
CA ARG A 47 22.24 9.65 -8.12
C ARG A 47 21.91 11.15 -8.16
N MET A 48 22.92 12.03 -8.10
CA MET A 48 22.74 13.46 -8.06
C MET A 48 22.51 14.04 -9.45
N LYS A 49 21.78 15.15 -9.53
CA LYS A 49 21.60 15.91 -10.79
C LYS A 49 22.77 16.84 -11.07
N HIS A 50 23.43 17.31 -10.02
CA HIS A 50 24.65 18.11 -10.10
C HIS A 50 25.43 18.01 -8.79
N ASP A 51 26.67 18.48 -8.79
CA ASP A 51 27.45 18.58 -7.56
C ASP A 51 26.72 19.48 -6.54
N PRO A 52 26.70 19.07 -5.26
CA PRO A 52 26.02 19.83 -4.21
C PRO A 52 26.72 21.15 -3.91
N HIS A 53 26.04 22.03 -3.18
CA HIS A 53 26.58 23.28 -2.62
C HIS A 53 26.99 24.31 -3.69
N ILE A 54 26.45 24.19 -4.89
CA ILE A 54 26.62 25.15 -5.98
C ILE A 54 25.43 26.13 -5.99
N PRO A 55 25.52 27.32 -6.65
CA PRO A 55 24.42 28.30 -6.68
C PRO A 55 23.29 27.91 -7.66
N LYS A 56 22.87 26.64 -7.61
CA LYS A 56 21.73 26.07 -8.33
C LYS A 56 20.84 25.36 -7.33
N THR A 57 19.55 25.42 -7.60
CA THR A 57 18.52 24.78 -6.78
C THR A 57 17.74 23.80 -7.66
N VAL A 58 17.37 22.67 -7.07
CA VAL A 58 16.46 21.69 -7.65
C VAL A 58 15.09 21.85 -6.99
N CYS A 59 14.01 21.85 -7.77
CA CYS A 59 12.68 21.77 -7.21
C CYS A 59 12.48 20.36 -6.60
N PRO A 60 12.16 20.24 -5.31
CA PRO A 60 12.01 18.93 -4.68
C PRO A 60 10.83 18.11 -5.23
N TYR A 61 9.82 18.76 -5.81
CA TYR A 61 8.59 18.08 -6.29
C TYR A 61 8.62 17.74 -7.78
N SER A 62 9.18 18.61 -8.61
CA SER A 62 9.21 18.42 -10.08
C SER A 62 10.58 18.05 -10.62
N GLY A 63 11.63 18.24 -9.83
CA GLY A 63 13.01 17.99 -10.25
C GLY A 63 13.58 19.03 -11.21
N THR A 64 12.86 20.13 -11.50
CA THR A 64 13.35 21.25 -12.33
C THR A 64 14.58 21.89 -11.69
N ILE A 65 15.62 22.16 -12.49
CA ILE A 65 16.89 22.77 -12.05
C ILE A 65 16.96 24.20 -12.59
N ALA A 66 17.28 25.16 -11.74
CA ALA A 66 17.58 26.53 -12.14
C ALA A 66 18.51 27.21 -11.14
N ASP A 67 19.01 28.40 -11.47
CA ASP A 67 19.79 29.20 -10.53
C ASP A 67 18.94 29.61 -9.32
N ASP A 68 19.57 29.78 -8.16
CA ASP A 68 18.91 30.16 -6.90
C ASP A 68 17.97 31.37 -7.02
N ALA A 69 18.34 32.34 -7.87
CA ALA A 69 17.55 33.53 -8.11
C ALA A 69 16.19 33.22 -8.76
N ALA A 70 16.11 32.19 -9.61
CA ALA A 70 14.87 31.76 -10.26
C ALA A 70 13.87 31.17 -9.25
N PHE A 71 14.34 30.74 -8.08
CA PHE A 71 13.50 30.20 -7.01
C PHE A 71 13.06 31.25 -5.98
N THR A 72 13.20 32.55 -6.29
CA THR A 72 12.70 33.62 -5.41
C THR A 72 11.25 33.94 -5.73
N HIS A 73 10.37 33.95 -4.73
CA HIS A 73 8.95 34.24 -4.92
C HIS A 73 8.73 35.63 -5.57
N PRO A 74 7.85 35.76 -6.58
CA PRO A 74 7.64 37.03 -7.29
C PRO A 74 7.26 38.21 -6.38
N GLU A 75 6.47 37.96 -5.33
CA GLU A 75 6.11 39.01 -4.37
C GLU A 75 7.27 39.45 -3.49
N ASP A 76 8.20 38.55 -3.17
CA ASP A 76 9.40 38.93 -2.42
C ASP A 76 10.36 39.72 -3.31
N GLN A 77 10.45 39.40 -4.60
CA GLN A 77 11.15 40.23 -5.56
C GLN A 77 10.54 41.64 -5.64
N LYS A 78 9.20 41.74 -5.59
CA LYS A 78 8.50 43.02 -5.57
C LYS A 78 8.75 43.79 -4.27
N ALA A 79 8.64 43.13 -3.11
CA ALA A 79 8.92 43.72 -1.80
C ALA A 79 10.37 44.19 -1.69
N ALA A 80 11.31 43.41 -2.21
CA ALA A 80 12.72 43.77 -2.31
C ALA A 80 12.93 45.05 -3.15
N ARG A 81 12.27 45.15 -4.31
CA ARG A 81 12.29 46.38 -5.13
C ARG A 81 11.66 47.58 -4.42
N GLU A 82 10.56 47.37 -3.68
CA GLU A 82 9.93 48.40 -2.85
C GLU A 82 10.87 48.86 -1.73
N LEU A 83 11.63 47.95 -1.11
CA LEU A 83 12.62 48.31 -0.08
C LEU A 83 13.77 49.14 -0.65
N VAL A 84 14.30 48.76 -1.82
CA VAL A 84 15.35 49.55 -2.48
C VAL A 84 14.84 50.95 -2.83
N LYS A 85 13.62 51.07 -3.36
CA LYS A 85 13.01 52.37 -3.62
C LYS A 85 12.86 53.19 -2.35
N HIS A 86 12.37 52.58 -1.28
CA HIS A 86 12.22 53.24 0.02
C HIS A 86 13.56 53.74 0.58
N GLU A 87 14.63 52.94 0.47
CA GLU A 87 15.96 53.35 0.92
C GLU A 87 16.52 54.49 0.05
N LEU A 88 16.33 54.45 -1.27
CA LEU A 88 16.70 55.55 -2.16
C LEU A 88 15.91 56.83 -1.86
N ASP A 89 14.59 56.72 -1.62
CA ASP A 89 13.74 57.85 -1.27
C ASP A 89 14.18 58.47 0.06
N ARG A 90 14.55 57.64 1.05
CA ARG A 90 15.10 58.11 2.32
C ARG A 90 16.44 58.81 2.15
N ASP A 91 17.35 58.26 1.35
CA ASP A 91 18.66 58.88 1.11
C ASP A 91 18.52 60.23 0.38
N VAL A 92 17.53 60.35 -0.52
CA VAL A 92 17.16 61.63 -1.17
C VAL A 92 16.55 62.59 -0.15
N GLU A 93 15.62 62.15 0.70
CA GLU A 93 15.05 62.98 1.77
C GLU A 93 16.13 63.48 2.73
N ASP A 94 17.06 62.62 3.13
CA ASP A 94 18.18 62.97 4.02
C ASP A 94 19.14 63.95 3.34
N ALA A 95 19.46 63.76 2.07
CA ALA A 95 20.29 64.69 1.29
C ALA A 95 19.61 66.06 1.15
N VAL A 96 18.31 66.11 0.84
CA VAL A 96 17.53 67.35 0.77
C VAL A 96 17.46 68.01 2.15
N ALA A 97 17.16 67.25 3.21
CA ALA A 97 17.12 67.77 4.56
C ALA A 97 18.48 68.33 5.00
N GLN A 98 19.58 67.70 4.59
CA GLN A 98 20.93 68.16 4.86
C GLN A 98 21.26 69.43 4.05
N MET A 99 20.90 69.49 2.77
CA MET A 99 21.02 70.71 1.95
C MET A 99 20.23 71.89 2.55
N PHE A 100 19.01 71.65 3.02
CA PHE A 100 18.22 72.66 3.72
C PHE A 100 18.89 73.08 5.04
N LYS A 101 19.36 72.14 5.86
CA LYS A 101 20.10 72.46 7.10
C LYS A 101 21.33 73.31 6.81
N ASP A 102 22.09 72.99 5.76
CA ASP A 102 23.30 73.73 5.40
C ASP A 102 23.00 75.09 4.76
N ALA A 103 21.90 75.23 4.00
CA ALA A 103 21.45 76.51 3.44
C ALA A 103 20.95 77.51 4.51
N PHE A 104 20.39 77.01 5.61
CA PHE A 104 19.89 77.84 6.72
C PHE A 104 20.89 77.97 7.90
N LYS A 105 22.12 77.46 7.73
CA LYS A 105 23.20 77.49 8.72
C LYS A 105 23.77 78.91 8.86
N GLY A 106 23.12 79.73 9.68
CA GLY A 106 23.51 81.13 9.94
C GLY A 106 22.34 82.09 10.14
N SER A 107 21.12 81.69 9.81
CA SER A 107 19.92 82.51 10.00
C SER A 107 19.42 82.44 11.45
N LYS A 108 19.53 83.54 12.20
CA LYS A 108 19.07 83.65 13.61
C LYS A 108 17.54 83.63 13.81
N HIS A 109 16.76 83.54 12.73
CA HIS A 109 15.29 83.69 12.78
C HIS A 109 14.51 82.50 12.20
N VAL A 110 15.17 81.41 11.76
CA VAL A 110 14.48 80.26 11.16
C VAL A 110 14.90 78.97 11.87
N THR A 111 14.02 78.44 12.71
CA THR A 111 14.22 77.16 13.40
C THR A 111 13.60 76.04 12.57
N PHE A 112 14.41 75.29 11.82
CA PHE A 112 13.95 74.12 11.08
C PHE A 112 13.88 72.90 12.02
N LYS A 113 12.66 72.40 12.27
CA LYS A 113 12.45 71.11 12.94
C LYS A 113 12.13 70.05 11.88
N PRO A 114 13.08 69.16 11.52
CA PRO A 114 12.75 68.04 10.64
C PRO A 114 11.69 67.17 11.33
N ARG A 115 10.53 67.01 10.70
CA ARG A 115 9.51 66.07 11.18
C ARG A 115 10.01 64.67 10.84
N ASN A 116 10.35 63.90 11.86
CA ASN A 116 10.75 62.50 11.69
C ASN A 116 9.51 61.68 11.28
N ARG A 117 9.20 61.63 9.99
CA ARG A 117 8.20 60.70 9.46
C ARG A 117 8.87 59.34 9.43
N SER A 118 8.56 58.50 10.42
CA SER A 118 8.91 57.08 10.36
C SER A 118 8.18 56.48 9.16
N MET A 119 8.89 56.28 8.06
CA MET A 119 8.36 55.59 6.89
C MET A 119 8.35 54.08 7.22
N PRO A 120 7.19 53.40 7.16
CA PRO A 120 7.11 51.99 7.46
C PRO A 120 7.98 51.20 6.48
N LYS A 121 8.98 50.48 6.98
CA LYS A 121 9.81 49.61 6.13
C LYS A 121 8.94 48.51 5.52
N PRO A 122 9.00 48.28 4.20
CA PRO A 122 8.30 47.15 3.59
C PRO A 122 8.85 45.84 4.14
N LYS A 123 7.96 44.96 4.61
CA LYS A 123 8.31 43.63 5.13
C LYS A 123 8.30 42.61 3.98
N PRO A 124 9.17 41.58 4.00
CA PRO A 124 9.01 40.43 3.13
C PRO A 124 7.63 39.81 3.34
N ARG A 125 6.98 39.38 2.26
CA ARG A 125 5.56 39.04 2.30
C ARG A 125 5.31 37.56 2.38
N PHE A 126 6.22 36.74 1.85
CA PHE A 126 6.03 35.30 1.84
C PHE A 126 6.58 34.64 3.09
N THR A 127 5.69 34.34 4.03
CA THR A 127 5.94 33.44 5.16
C THR A 127 4.74 32.53 5.32
N ARG A 128 4.98 31.22 5.51
CA ARG A 128 3.93 30.23 5.79
C ARG A 128 4.16 29.63 7.16
N GLN A 129 3.07 29.30 7.85
CA GLN A 129 3.05 28.62 9.14
C GLN A 129 2.57 27.16 9.03
N ASP A 130 2.48 26.65 7.80
CA ASP A 130 2.05 25.27 7.55
C ASP A 130 3.04 24.28 8.17
N LEU A 131 2.55 23.09 8.56
CA LEU A 131 3.38 22.02 9.07
C LEU A 131 4.40 21.60 8.01
N MET A 132 5.69 21.74 8.34
CA MET A 132 6.81 21.50 7.45
C MET A 132 7.50 20.19 7.82
N ARG A 133 7.84 19.40 6.81
CA ARG A 133 8.70 18.21 6.96
C ARG A 133 10.14 18.67 6.83
N GLU A 134 10.89 18.56 7.92
CA GLU A 134 12.30 18.93 7.98
C GLU A 134 13.16 17.68 7.78
N LEU A 135 14.13 17.77 6.87
CA LEU A 135 14.99 16.65 6.51
C LEU A 135 16.44 17.13 6.33
N VAL A 136 17.36 16.20 6.56
CA VAL A 136 18.76 16.34 6.17
C VAL A 136 19.04 15.35 5.06
N CYS A 137 19.53 15.82 3.92
CA CYS A 137 19.83 14.96 2.78
C CYS A 137 20.94 13.98 3.14
N ASP A 138 20.64 12.69 3.02
CA ASP A 138 21.55 11.56 3.24
C ASP A 138 22.63 11.43 2.14
N HIS A 139 22.53 12.21 1.06
CA HIS A 139 23.53 12.24 -0.02
C HIS A 139 24.49 13.44 0.02
N CYS A 140 24.07 14.60 0.56
CA CYS A 140 24.89 15.82 0.54
C CYS A 140 24.88 16.63 1.85
N GLY A 141 24.19 16.14 2.88
CA GLY A 141 24.15 16.73 4.22
C GLY A 141 23.40 18.06 4.34
N ARG A 142 22.71 18.48 3.28
CA ARG A 142 21.90 19.70 3.28
C ARG A 142 20.67 19.54 4.17
N ASP A 143 20.46 20.45 5.10
CA ASP A 143 19.18 20.65 5.79
C ASP A 143 18.20 21.39 4.88
N TYR A 144 16.95 20.93 4.82
CA TYR A 144 15.88 21.53 4.03
C TYR A 144 14.51 21.16 4.59
N GLY A 145 13.48 21.84 4.11
CA GLY A 145 12.11 21.55 4.49
C GLY A 145 11.15 21.60 3.31
N VAL A 146 10.17 20.70 3.32
CA VAL A 146 9.14 20.59 2.28
C VAL A 146 7.74 20.50 2.92
N PHE A 147 6.73 20.80 2.12
CA PHE A 147 5.33 20.87 2.57
C PHE A 147 4.46 19.74 2.01
N ALA A 148 5.04 18.86 1.18
CA ALA A 148 4.48 17.60 0.74
C ALA A 148 5.62 16.59 0.54
N ILE A 149 5.33 15.40 0.01
CA ILE A 149 6.35 14.42 -0.36
C ILE A 149 7.30 15.03 -1.39
N GLY A 150 8.55 15.24 -1.01
CA GLY A 150 9.64 15.62 -1.91
C GLY A 150 10.16 14.37 -2.62
N LEU A 151 10.41 14.49 -3.92
CA LEU A 151 11.04 13.43 -4.72
C LEU A 151 12.54 13.61 -4.84
N PHE A 152 13.04 14.85 -4.69
CA PHE A 152 14.46 15.19 -4.85
C PHE A 152 14.96 16.11 -3.73
N CYS A 153 16.24 15.97 -3.39
CA CYS A 153 16.95 16.96 -2.59
C CYS A 153 17.00 18.31 -3.33
N PRO A 154 16.67 19.45 -2.68
CA PRO A 154 16.68 20.75 -3.35
C PRO A 154 18.08 21.30 -3.65
N ASP A 155 19.13 20.66 -3.15
CA ASP A 155 20.51 21.02 -3.40
C ASP A 155 21.13 20.10 -4.45
N CYS A 156 21.45 18.84 -4.14
CA CYS A 156 22.11 17.94 -5.11
C CYS A 156 21.17 17.32 -6.15
N GLY A 157 19.85 17.36 -5.93
CA GLY A 157 18.87 16.72 -6.79
C GLY A 157 18.81 15.19 -6.72
N ALA A 158 19.51 14.55 -5.77
CA ALA A 158 19.39 13.11 -5.55
C ALA A 158 17.96 12.75 -5.11
N PRO A 159 17.41 11.60 -5.55
CA PRO A 159 16.16 11.08 -5.01
C PRO A 159 16.27 10.90 -3.50
N ASN A 160 15.22 11.30 -2.80
CA ASN A 160 15.13 11.24 -1.34
C ASN A 160 13.80 10.64 -0.89
N LEU A 161 13.13 9.91 -1.78
CA LEU A 161 11.81 9.35 -1.53
C LEU A 161 11.86 8.39 -0.35
N ARG A 162 12.90 7.54 -0.32
CA ARG A 162 13.11 6.61 0.78
C ARG A 162 13.29 7.32 2.11
N LEU A 163 14.04 8.43 2.13
CA LEU A 163 14.32 9.22 3.32
C LEU A 163 13.04 9.86 3.86
N HIS A 164 12.18 10.35 2.95
CA HIS A 164 10.86 10.85 3.30
C HIS A 164 10.02 9.79 4.00
N PHE A 165 9.93 8.59 3.43
CA PHE A 165 9.11 7.52 4.00
C PHE A 165 9.71 6.95 5.29
N THR A 166 11.03 6.78 5.38
CA THR A 166 11.72 6.33 6.61
C THR A 166 11.40 7.26 7.78
N ARG A 167 11.41 8.58 7.57
CA ARG A 167 11.04 9.56 8.61
C ARG A 167 9.57 9.43 9.05
N GLU A 168 8.66 9.16 8.13
CA GLU A 168 7.25 8.93 8.51
C GLU A 168 7.11 7.63 9.30
N ALA A 169 7.84 6.58 8.92
CA ALA A 169 7.83 5.32 9.65
C ALA A 169 8.51 5.41 11.03
N GLU A 170 9.51 6.28 11.22
CA GLU A 170 10.05 6.65 12.53
C GLU A 170 8.98 7.29 13.43
N LEU A 171 8.19 8.22 12.90
CA LEU A 171 7.11 8.85 13.66
C LEU A 171 6.01 7.85 14.01
N VAL A 172 5.72 6.90 13.13
CA VAL A 172 4.82 5.78 13.40
C VAL A 172 5.37 4.92 14.54
N ASP A 173 6.67 4.57 14.52
CA ASP A 173 7.28 3.78 15.59
C ASP A 173 7.26 4.50 16.95
N ASP A 174 7.46 5.82 16.96
CA ASP A 174 7.30 6.66 18.15
C ASP A 174 5.86 6.61 18.68
N GLN A 175 4.84 6.65 17.79
CA GLN A 175 3.43 6.52 18.18
C GLN A 175 3.11 5.14 18.77
N VAL A 176 3.61 4.08 18.14
CA VAL A 176 3.46 2.71 18.64
C VAL A 176 4.13 2.56 20.00
N SER A 177 5.36 3.03 20.14
CA SER A 177 6.12 2.98 21.40
C SER A 177 5.42 3.76 22.51
N LEU A 178 4.79 4.90 22.19
CA LEU A 178 3.97 5.65 23.16
C LEU A 178 2.72 4.85 23.57
N ALA A 179 2.05 4.19 22.62
CA ALA A 179 0.89 3.37 22.92
C ALA A 179 1.23 2.18 23.82
N GLU A 180 2.36 1.51 23.57
CA GLU A 180 2.84 0.37 24.37
C GLU A 180 3.24 0.74 25.80
N GLN A 181 3.52 2.02 26.07
CA GLN A 181 3.83 2.54 27.40
C GLN A 181 2.59 2.94 28.21
N ILE A 182 1.40 2.92 27.62
CA ILE A 182 0.16 3.30 28.32
C ILE A 182 -0.34 2.11 29.14
N ASP A 183 -0.45 2.33 30.46
CA ASP A 183 -0.98 1.33 31.41
C ASP A 183 -2.49 1.07 31.21
N GLY A 184 -2.96 -0.05 31.75
CA GLY A 184 -4.32 -0.60 31.52
C GLY A 184 -5.51 0.32 31.84
N ASP A 185 -5.33 1.38 32.64
CA ASP A 185 -6.40 2.36 32.92
C ASP A 185 -6.73 3.27 31.71
N SER A 186 -5.97 3.19 30.62
CA SER A 186 -6.16 4.00 29.40
C SER A 186 -6.02 3.19 28.10
N GLU A 187 -6.50 1.94 28.12
CA GLU A 187 -6.46 1.01 26.97
C GLU A 187 -7.08 1.61 25.69
N GLU A 188 -8.18 2.36 25.79
CA GLU A 188 -8.79 3.03 24.63
C GLU A 188 -7.84 4.06 23.99
N LEU A 189 -7.03 4.77 24.78
CA LEU A 189 -6.05 5.72 24.27
C LEU A 189 -4.93 5.00 23.54
N ALA A 190 -4.42 3.90 24.11
CA ALA A 190 -3.42 3.05 23.47
C ALA A 190 -3.93 2.53 22.12
N TYR A 191 -5.15 2.00 22.10
CA TYR A 191 -5.79 1.51 20.88
C TYR A 191 -5.93 2.59 19.80
N ARG A 192 -6.36 3.81 20.16
CA ARG A 192 -6.48 4.93 19.22
C ARG A 192 -5.12 5.39 18.69
N LEU A 193 -4.07 5.37 19.52
CA LEU A 193 -2.72 5.69 19.07
C LEU A 193 -2.21 4.66 18.06
N LEU A 194 -2.43 3.37 18.30
CA LEU A 194 -2.08 2.31 17.35
C LEU A 194 -2.89 2.43 16.05
N GLY A 195 -4.19 2.75 16.13
CA GLY A 195 -5.03 2.98 14.97
C GLY A 195 -4.56 4.16 14.12
N ASN A 196 -4.16 5.27 14.76
CA ASN A 196 -3.58 6.43 14.07
C ASN A 196 -2.23 6.08 13.43
N ALA A 197 -1.37 5.36 14.15
CA ALA A 197 -0.07 4.94 13.65
C ALA A 197 -0.22 4.06 12.40
N HIS A 198 -1.17 3.13 12.41
CA HIS A 198 -1.52 2.32 11.24
C HIS A 198 -2.01 3.16 10.06
N GLU A 199 -2.94 4.10 10.29
CA GLU A 199 -3.45 5.00 9.25
C GLU A 199 -2.36 5.92 8.68
N ASP A 200 -1.42 6.38 9.51
CA ASP A 200 -0.28 7.21 9.12
C ASP A 200 0.65 6.45 8.16
N VAL A 201 0.93 5.16 8.41
CA VAL A 201 1.69 4.31 7.46
C VAL A 201 1.00 4.29 6.10
N LEU A 202 -0.30 3.95 6.06
CA LEU A 202 -1.02 3.83 4.80
C LEU A 202 -1.11 5.18 4.07
N THR A 203 -1.35 6.26 4.80
CA THR A 203 -1.48 7.60 4.24
C THR A 203 -0.16 8.09 3.65
N ALA A 204 0.95 7.89 4.37
CA ALA A 204 2.29 8.19 3.86
C ALA A 204 2.64 7.33 2.64
N PHE A 205 2.25 6.05 2.67
CA PHE A 205 2.53 5.10 1.59
C PHE A 205 1.77 5.48 0.32
N GLU A 206 0.46 5.70 0.42
CA GLU A 206 -0.36 6.15 -0.70
C GLU A 206 0.12 7.49 -1.28
N ALA A 207 0.41 8.47 -0.42
CA ALA A 207 0.89 9.78 -0.86
C ALA A 207 2.22 9.66 -1.61
N THR A 208 3.10 8.77 -1.16
CA THR A 208 4.38 8.45 -1.79
C THR A 208 4.18 7.81 -3.17
N LEU A 209 3.41 6.73 -3.26
CA LEU A 209 3.11 6.06 -4.54
C LEU A 209 2.49 7.04 -5.54
N LYS A 210 1.55 7.87 -5.09
CA LYS A 210 0.88 8.87 -5.91
C LYS A 210 1.82 9.96 -6.42
N ALA A 211 2.73 10.46 -5.58
CA ALA A 211 3.70 11.47 -5.98
C ALA A 211 4.62 10.93 -7.10
N VAL A 212 5.13 9.70 -6.93
CA VAL A 212 6.02 9.07 -7.93
C VAL A 212 5.28 8.78 -9.23
N TYR A 213 4.07 8.22 -9.16
CA TYR A 213 3.29 7.91 -10.34
C TYR A 213 2.97 9.17 -11.16
N LEU A 214 2.50 10.24 -10.51
CA LEU A 214 2.22 11.51 -11.20
C LEU A 214 3.48 12.10 -11.83
N TYR A 215 4.61 12.06 -11.11
CA TYR A 215 5.90 12.47 -11.66
C TYR A 215 6.28 11.65 -12.90
N GLY A 216 6.18 10.33 -12.84
CA GLY A 216 6.48 9.43 -13.96
C GLY A 216 5.61 9.71 -15.18
N LYS A 217 4.31 9.97 -14.99
CA LYS A 217 3.40 10.35 -16.09
C LYS A 217 3.82 11.66 -16.75
N VAL A 218 4.24 12.66 -15.97
CA VAL A 218 4.78 13.92 -16.50
C VAL A 218 6.06 13.68 -17.29
N GLN A 219 6.99 12.88 -16.77
CA GLN A 219 8.24 12.56 -17.47
C GLN A 219 8.00 11.80 -18.78
N ALA A 220 7.03 10.88 -18.80
CA ALA A 220 6.62 10.14 -19.99
C ALA A 220 5.85 11.01 -21.01
N SER A 221 5.61 12.29 -20.74
CA SER A 221 4.72 13.16 -21.53
C SER A 221 3.34 12.52 -21.75
N ALA A 222 2.90 11.70 -20.80
CA ALA A 222 1.66 10.95 -20.88
C ALA A 222 0.50 11.77 -20.28
N PRO A 223 -0.74 11.60 -20.77
CA PRO A 223 -1.89 12.25 -20.18
C PRO A 223 -2.01 11.94 -18.69
N LEU A 224 -2.11 12.98 -17.87
CA LEU A 224 -2.41 12.82 -16.46
C LEU A 224 -3.85 12.29 -16.31
N PRO A 225 -4.07 11.27 -15.46
CA PRO A 225 -5.42 10.78 -15.24
C PRO A 225 -6.27 11.86 -14.54
N PRO A 226 -7.57 11.95 -14.86
CA PRO A 226 -8.46 12.97 -14.29
C PRO A 226 -8.61 12.82 -12.77
N LYS A 227 -8.48 11.60 -12.24
CA LYS A 227 -8.41 11.31 -10.80
C LYS A 227 -7.65 10.01 -10.57
N VAL A 228 -6.69 10.02 -9.66
CA VAL A 228 -5.97 8.83 -9.17
C VAL A 228 -6.71 8.15 -8.00
N GLY A 229 -7.64 8.88 -7.36
CA GLY A 229 -8.51 8.32 -6.33
C GLY A 229 -7.71 7.70 -5.18
N ASN A 230 -8.19 6.55 -4.72
CA ASN A 230 -7.56 5.66 -3.74
C ASN A 230 -6.94 4.43 -4.41
N ASP A 231 -6.54 4.54 -5.68
CA ASP A 231 -6.03 3.39 -6.45
C ASP A 231 -4.80 2.74 -5.79
N PHE A 232 -4.03 3.49 -5.01
CA PHE A 232 -2.85 3.01 -4.29
C PHE A 232 -3.14 2.42 -2.91
N GLN A 233 -4.41 2.40 -2.49
CA GLN A 233 -4.91 1.59 -1.38
C GLN A 233 -5.39 0.21 -1.87
N ASN A 234 -4.90 -0.23 -3.02
CA ASN A 234 -5.15 -1.56 -3.56
C ASN A 234 -3.94 -1.96 -4.39
N VAL A 235 -3.33 -3.09 -4.06
CA VAL A 235 -2.05 -3.52 -4.64
C VAL A 235 -2.18 -3.77 -6.15
N GLU A 236 -3.25 -4.42 -6.59
CA GLU A 236 -3.50 -4.76 -7.99
C GLU A 236 -3.76 -3.52 -8.85
N LYS A 237 -4.54 -2.57 -8.35
CA LYS A 237 -4.74 -1.27 -9.00
C LYS A 237 -3.43 -0.49 -9.06
N GLY A 238 -2.68 -0.44 -7.96
CA GLY A 238 -1.35 0.16 -7.91
C GLY A 238 -0.41 -0.43 -8.96
N ARG A 239 -0.32 -1.76 -9.04
CA ARG A 239 0.49 -2.48 -10.03
C ARG A 239 0.07 -2.15 -11.46
N LYS A 240 -1.24 -2.10 -11.75
CA LYS A 240 -1.77 -1.68 -13.07
C LYS A 240 -1.36 -0.25 -13.43
N ARG A 241 -1.38 0.68 -12.47
CA ARG A 241 -0.93 2.08 -12.68
C ARG A 241 0.55 2.15 -13.01
N PHE A 242 1.38 1.48 -12.22
CA PHE A 242 2.83 1.52 -12.43
C PHE A 242 3.30 0.73 -13.66
N ALA A 243 2.52 -0.26 -14.11
CA ALA A 243 2.75 -0.93 -15.39
C ALA A 243 2.68 0.06 -16.58
N GLU A 244 1.90 1.15 -16.50
CA GLU A 244 1.90 2.23 -17.50
C GLU A 244 3.27 2.93 -17.61
N LEU A 245 4.09 2.85 -16.56
CA LEU A 245 5.45 3.40 -16.49
C LEU A 245 6.53 2.33 -16.69
N GLY A 246 6.14 1.08 -16.96
CA GLY A 246 7.05 -0.04 -17.17
C GLY A 246 7.72 -0.56 -15.90
N ILE A 247 7.13 -0.32 -14.72
CA ILE A 247 7.68 -0.80 -13.44
C ILE A 247 6.61 -1.53 -12.62
N ASP A 248 7.04 -2.55 -11.87
CA ASP A 248 6.26 -3.12 -10.77
C ASP A 248 6.97 -2.76 -9.45
N PRO A 249 6.42 -1.84 -8.64
CA PRO A 249 7.06 -1.44 -7.39
C PRO A 249 7.00 -2.54 -6.32
N PHE A 250 6.16 -3.56 -6.50
CA PHE A 250 5.99 -4.66 -5.56
C PHE A 250 6.88 -5.87 -5.85
N VAL A 251 7.70 -5.82 -6.91
CA VAL A 251 8.51 -6.96 -7.38
C VAL A 251 9.53 -7.47 -6.36
N GLY A 252 9.94 -6.62 -5.41
CA GLY A 252 10.91 -6.97 -4.37
C GLY A 252 10.30 -7.60 -3.11
N LEU A 253 8.98 -7.82 -3.08
CA LEU A 253 8.28 -8.42 -1.94
C LEU A 253 8.17 -9.94 -2.13
N SER A 254 8.34 -10.69 -1.04
CA SER A 254 7.94 -12.11 -1.02
C SER A 254 6.41 -12.25 -1.04
N ASP A 255 5.89 -13.44 -1.34
CA ASP A 255 4.45 -13.69 -1.34
C ASP A 255 3.81 -13.39 0.03
N ALA A 256 4.52 -13.72 1.10
CA ALA A 256 4.07 -13.49 2.47
C ALA A 256 4.09 -12.00 2.84
N GLU A 257 5.09 -11.24 2.40
CA GLU A 257 5.11 -9.77 2.54
C GLU A 257 4.00 -9.10 1.73
N LEU A 258 3.73 -9.60 0.53
CA LEU A 258 2.66 -9.10 -0.32
C LEU A 258 1.29 -9.37 0.31
N ALA A 259 1.08 -10.53 0.91
CA ALA A 259 -0.13 -10.87 1.66
C ALA A 259 -0.29 -9.95 2.88
N ALA A 260 0.76 -9.79 3.70
CA ALA A 260 0.75 -8.90 4.86
C ALA A 260 0.47 -7.43 4.48
N LEU A 261 1.01 -6.96 3.35
CA LEU A 261 0.72 -5.63 2.81
C LEU A 261 -0.77 -5.48 2.47
N LYS A 262 -1.34 -6.45 1.75
CA LYS A 262 -2.77 -6.44 1.36
C LYS A 262 -3.68 -6.43 2.58
N LEU A 263 -3.40 -7.32 3.54
CA LEU A 263 -4.14 -7.40 4.80
C LEU A 263 -4.16 -6.07 5.54
N ASN A 264 -2.99 -5.46 5.73
CA ASN A 264 -2.86 -4.18 6.42
C ASN A 264 -3.56 -3.03 5.68
N ILE A 265 -3.53 -3.01 4.35
CA ILE A 265 -4.30 -2.02 3.58
C ILE A 265 -5.82 -2.17 3.84
N GLN A 266 -6.33 -3.40 3.98
CA GLN A 266 -7.74 -3.64 4.32
C GLN A 266 -8.08 -3.28 5.77
N LYS A 267 -7.17 -3.49 6.73
CA LYS A 267 -7.34 -3.12 8.15
C LYS A 267 -7.78 -1.67 8.32
N ARG A 268 -7.32 -0.76 7.47
CA ARG A 268 -7.73 0.66 7.49
C ARG A 268 -9.22 0.89 7.27
N HIS A 269 -9.91 0.04 6.50
CA HIS A 269 -11.36 0.17 6.32
C HIS A 269 -12.08 0.03 7.66
N VAL A 270 -11.65 -0.93 8.48
CA VAL A 270 -12.23 -1.18 9.79
C VAL A 270 -11.83 -0.12 10.81
N ILE A 271 -10.53 0.18 10.90
CA ILE A 271 -10.01 1.16 11.86
C ILE A 271 -10.61 2.54 11.59
N GLY A 272 -10.60 2.99 10.32
CA GLY A 272 -10.96 4.35 9.94
C GLY A 272 -12.46 4.60 9.76
N HIS A 273 -13.26 3.59 9.44
CA HIS A 273 -14.69 3.77 9.12
C HIS A 273 -15.66 3.02 10.03
N ASN A 274 -15.22 1.96 10.71
CA ASN A 274 -16.08 1.15 11.58
C ASN A 274 -15.73 1.28 13.07
N LEU A 275 -15.01 2.34 13.46
CA LEU A 275 -14.53 2.53 14.84
C LEU A 275 -13.68 1.35 15.35
N GLY A 276 -12.98 0.67 14.44
CA GLY A 276 -12.22 -0.53 14.76
C GLY A 276 -13.07 -1.80 14.86
N VAL A 277 -14.38 -1.75 14.64
CA VAL A 277 -15.26 -2.93 14.67
C VAL A 277 -15.21 -3.68 13.33
N VAL A 278 -14.85 -4.95 13.38
CA VAL A 278 -14.78 -5.86 12.23
C VAL A 278 -16.15 -5.93 11.54
N ASP A 279 -16.17 -5.66 10.24
CA ASP A 279 -17.33 -5.89 9.38
C ASP A 279 -17.15 -7.18 8.57
N ASP A 280 -18.23 -7.64 7.94
CA ASP A 280 -18.24 -8.86 7.12
C ASP A 280 -17.14 -8.83 6.04
N LYS A 281 -16.88 -7.64 5.49
CA LYS A 281 -15.90 -7.45 4.42
C LYS A 281 -14.46 -7.58 4.92
N PHE A 282 -14.15 -7.15 6.13
CA PHE A 282 -12.83 -7.32 6.72
C PHE A 282 -12.62 -8.72 7.27
N ALA A 283 -13.65 -9.34 7.87
CA ALA A 283 -13.61 -10.75 8.26
C ALA A 283 -13.21 -11.64 7.07
N THR A 284 -13.74 -11.37 5.87
CA THR A 284 -13.32 -12.11 4.65
C THR A 284 -11.85 -11.97 4.24
N HIS A 285 -11.11 -11.02 4.80
CA HIS A 285 -9.69 -10.80 4.51
C HIS A 285 -8.77 -11.16 5.69
N ASP A 286 -9.32 -11.29 6.90
CA ASP A 286 -8.61 -11.64 8.13
C ASP A 286 -9.42 -12.73 8.84
N GLY A 287 -9.11 -14.00 8.52
CA GLY A 287 -9.88 -15.16 8.99
C GLY A 287 -9.86 -15.38 10.51
N ALA A 288 -9.06 -14.60 11.26
CA ALA A 288 -9.08 -14.58 12.73
C ALA A 288 -10.03 -13.51 13.31
N ALA A 289 -10.52 -12.57 12.48
CA ALA A 289 -11.30 -11.42 12.91
C ALA A 289 -12.80 -11.74 12.93
N LYS A 290 -13.42 -11.71 14.13
CA LYS A 290 -14.86 -11.94 14.28
C LYS A 290 -15.68 -10.69 14.02
N VAL A 291 -16.71 -10.80 13.18
CA VAL A 291 -17.64 -9.71 12.90
C VAL A 291 -18.26 -9.18 14.22
N GLY A 292 -18.18 -7.87 14.42
CA GLY A 292 -18.67 -7.20 15.63
C GLY A 292 -17.66 -7.08 16.77
N GLU A 293 -16.48 -7.71 16.67
CA GLU A 293 -15.36 -7.47 17.61
C GLU A 293 -14.47 -6.32 17.16
N THR A 294 -13.69 -5.76 18.08
CA THR A 294 -12.68 -4.77 17.75
C THR A 294 -11.45 -5.46 17.15
N VAL A 295 -10.98 -5.01 16.00
CA VAL A 295 -9.74 -5.50 15.37
C VAL A 295 -8.59 -5.41 16.37
N HIS A 296 -7.88 -6.50 16.56
CA HIS A 296 -6.69 -6.46 17.40
C HIS A 296 -5.56 -5.72 16.68
N LEU A 297 -5.05 -4.65 17.29
CA LEU A 297 -3.91 -3.89 16.78
C LEU A 297 -2.69 -4.22 17.64
N VAL A 298 -1.67 -4.77 16.99
CA VAL A 298 -0.38 -5.11 17.61
C VAL A 298 0.67 -4.15 17.06
N GLY A 299 1.49 -3.58 17.94
CA GLY A 299 2.56 -2.65 17.54
C GLY A 299 3.57 -3.27 16.58
N GLU A 300 3.89 -4.56 16.74
CA GLU A 300 4.76 -5.33 15.84
C GLU A 300 4.20 -5.38 14.40
N ASP A 301 2.90 -5.63 14.22
CA ASP A 301 2.25 -5.65 12.90
C ASP A 301 2.35 -4.28 12.19
N ILE A 302 2.18 -3.18 12.93
CA ILE A 302 2.24 -1.82 12.38
C ILE A 302 3.67 -1.51 11.92
N ARG A 303 4.68 -1.87 12.74
CA ARG A 303 6.09 -1.76 12.37
C ARG A 303 6.42 -2.61 11.14
N GLN A 304 5.89 -3.83 11.07
CA GLN A 304 6.07 -4.71 9.91
C GLN A 304 5.42 -4.12 8.66
N PHE A 305 4.22 -3.56 8.77
CA PHE A 305 3.54 -2.87 7.67
C PHE A 305 4.34 -1.67 7.15
N ALA A 306 4.91 -0.86 8.06
CA ALA A 306 5.80 0.24 7.70
C ALA A 306 7.07 -0.26 6.99
N ALA A 307 7.68 -1.34 7.48
CA ALA A 307 8.89 -1.91 6.89
C ALA A 307 8.66 -2.53 5.50
N ILE A 308 7.55 -3.25 5.30
CA ILE A 308 7.16 -3.78 3.98
C ILE A 308 6.87 -2.62 3.01
N SER A 309 6.17 -1.58 3.47
CA SER A 309 5.94 -0.37 2.67
C SER A 309 7.25 0.32 2.28
N GLN A 310 8.24 0.36 3.18
CA GLN A 310 9.57 0.91 2.89
C GLN A 310 10.28 0.15 1.76
N LYS A 311 10.16 -1.18 1.68
CA LYS A 311 10.74 -1.96 0.56
C LYS A 311 10.17 -1.55 -0.79
N VAL A 312 8.86 -1.31 -0.86
CA VAL A 312 8.19 -0.81 -2.08
C VAL A 312 8.67 0.61 -2.41
N VAL A 313 8.83 1.48 -1.39
CA VAL A 313 9.37 2.83 -1.59
C VAL A 313 10.83 2.80 -2.06
N ASP A 314 11.65 1.89 -1.53
CA ASP A 314 13.04 1.72 -1.95
C ASP A 314 13.15 1.28 -3.42
N ALA A 315 12.22 0.44 -3.90
CA ALA A 315 12.13 0.08 -5.32
C ALA A 315 11.79 1.30 -6.21
N LEU A 316 10.90 2.18 -5.75
CA LEU A 316 10.57 3.42 -6.45
C LEU A 316 11.70 4.46 -6.40
N ASP A 317 12.37 4.60 -5.26
CA ASP A 317 13.55 5.45 -5.10
C ASP A 317 14.71 4.98 -5.99
N THR A 318 14.83 3.66 -6.15
CA THR A 318 15.76 3.02 -7.08
C THR A 318 15.44 3.40 -8.52
N TRP A 319 14.17 3.30 -8.91
CA TRP A 319 13.72 3.69 -10.25
C TRP A 319 13.97 5.18 -10.54
N LEU A 320 13.67 6.07 -9.58
CA LEU A 320 13.93 7.52 -9.72
C LEU A 320 15.41 7.85 -9.90
N GLY A 321 16.31 7.12 -9.23
CA GLY A 321 17.75 7.36 -9.26
C GLY A 321 18.53 6.53 -10.27
N GLY A 322 17.90 5.54 -10.91
CA GLY A 322 18.52 4.60 -11.84
C GLY A 322 19.46 3.57 -11.20
N SER A 323 19.60 3.57 -9.88
CA SER A 323 20.43 2.66 -9.08
C SER A 323 19.85 2.51 -7.68
N ALA A 324 20.30 1.56 -6.86
CA ALA A 324 19.87 1.52 -5.45
C ALA A 324 20.53 2.66 -4.66
N SER A 325 19.84 3.21 -3.65
CA SER A 325 20.48 4.17 -2.74
C SER A 325 21.56 3.45 -1.90
N PRO A 326 22.79 3.99 -1.78
CA PRO A 326 23.81 3.41 -0.90
C PRO A 326 23.43 3.53 0.59
N THR A 327 22.45 4.37 0.91
CA THR A 327 21.93 4.57 2.27
C THR A 327 20.81 3.58 2.64
N ILE A 328 20.47 2.64 1.75
CA ILE A 328 19.35 1.72 1.95
C ILE A 328 19.44 1.01 3.31
N ASN A 329 20.60 0.44 3.64
CA ASN A 329 20.82 -0.32 4.88
C ASN A 329 20.95 0.53 6.16
N GLN A 330 20.76 1.85 6.09
CA GLN A 330 20.86 2.73 7.26
C GLN A 330 19.53 2.88 8.02
N SER A 331 18.42 2.36 7.48
CA SER A 331 17.13 2.37 8.18
C SER A 331 17.06 1.23 9.20
N HIS A 332 16.77 1.55 10.45
CA HIS A 332 16.56 0.56 11.53
C HIS A 332 15.31 -0.30 11.27
N LEU A 333 14.36 0.17 10.46
CA LEU A 333 13.15 -0.57 10.08
C LEU A 333 13.44 -1.77 9.16
N LEU A 334 14.53 -1.73 8.39
CA LEU A 334 14.95 -2.85 7.56
C LEU A 334 15.49 -4.02 8.38
N LEU A 335 15.86 -3.80 9.65
CA LEU A 335 16.38 -4.83 10.54
C LEU A 335 15.27 -5.64 11.24
N ASN A 336 14.02 -5.15 11.22
CA ASN A 336 12.91 -5.72 11.99
C ASN A 336 11.92 -6.53 11.15
N VAL A 337 12.17 -6.76 9.85
CA VAL A 337 11.28 -7.62 9.04
C VAL A 337 11.57 -9.08 9.41
N LYS A 338 10.77 -9.66 10.31
CA LYS A 338 10.64 -11.12 10.36
C LYS A 338 9.95 -11.56 9.07
N GLU A 339 10.55 -12.54 8.39
CA GLU A 339 9.80 -13.34 7.42
C GLU A 339 8.58 -13.91 8.16
N PRO A 340 7.38 -13.91 7.55
CA PRO A 340 6.24 -14.59 8.13
C PRO A 340 6.64 -16.05 8.34
N GLU A 341 6.90 -16.43 9.58
CA GLU A 341 7.19 -17.82 9.91
C GLU A 341 5.88 -18.57 9.69
N ALA A 342 5.82 -19.40 8.64
CA ALA A 342 4.79 -20.41 8.53
C ALA A 342 4.81 -21.17 9.86
N HIS A 343 3.66 -21.18 10.55
CA HIS A 343 3.58 -21.82 11.86
C HIS A 343 4.06 -23.27 11.70
N PRO A 344 4.91 -23.83 12.59
CA PRO A 344 5.43 -25.19 12.42
C PRO A 344 4.31 -26.23 12.25
N ASP A 345 3.18 -25.97 12.90
CA ASP A 345 1.97 -26.79 12.80
C ASP A 345 1.05 -26.40 11.63
N ASP A 346 1.30 -25.32 10.89
CA ASP A 346 0.52 -24.89 9.73
C ASP A 346 1.39 -24.49 8.51
N PRO A 347 2.14 -25.44 7.92
CA PRO A 347 3.09 -25.16 6.85
C PRO A 347 2.45 -24.74 5.51
N LYS A 348 1.12 -24.91 5.37
CA LYS A 348 0.35 -24.50 4.20
C LYS A 348 -0.47 -23.22 4.46
N ASN A 349 -0.27 -22.57 5.61
CA ASN A 349 -1.06 -21.43 6.08
C ASN A 349 -2.58 -21.67 5.96
N LEU A 350 -3.02 -22.86 6.33
CA LEU A 350 -4.40 -23.27 6.30
C LEU A 350 -5.29 -22.30 7.09
N MET A 351 -4.77 -21.71 8.17
CA MET A 351 -5.48 -20.71 8.98
C MET A 351 -5.79 -19.40 8.24
N ASP A 352 -5.12 -19.11 7.12
CA ASP A 352 -5.38 -17.91 6.30
C ASP A 352 -6.70 -18.02 5.50
N LEU A 353 -7.26 -19.22 5.37
CA LEU A 353 -8.60 -19.39 4.80
C LEU A 353 -9.67 -18.78 5.73
N ASP A 354 -10.60 -18.00 5.17
CA ASP A 354 -11.74 -17.46 5.90
C ASP A 354 -12.81 -18.54 6.10
N LEU A 355 -12.57 -19.45 7.05
CA LEU A 355 -13.43 -20.58 7.40
C LEU A 355 -13.56 -20.69 8.92
N GLU A 356 -14.73 -21.03 9.46
CA GLU A 356 -14.91 -21.25 10.90
C GLU A 356 -14.48 -22.67 11.33
N LEU A 357 -13.36 -23.14 10.76
CA LEU A 357 -12.79 -24.46 11.00
C LEU A 357 -11.49 -24.37 11.80
N SER A 358 -11.29 -25.31 12.72
CA SER A 358 -10.05 -25.55 13.42
C SER A 358 -8.93 -25.97 12.47
N LEU A 359 -7.68 -25.73 12.86
CA LEU A 359 -6.52 -26.15 12.07
C LEU A 359 -6.54 -27.66 11.78
N LEU A 360 -7.01 -28.48 12.73
CA LEU A 360 -7.15 -29.91 12.54
C LEU A 360 -8.20 -30.24 11.47
N ALA A 361 -9.38 -29.61 11.52
CA ALA A 361 -10.42 -29.78 10.50
C ALA A 361 -9.91 -29.40 9.10
N ARG A 362 -9.18 -28.28 8.97
CA ARG A 362 -8.58 -27.85 7.71
C ARG A 362 -7.52 -28.82 7.19
N LYS A 363 -6.65 -29.34 8.08
CA LYS A 363 -5.67 -30.38 7.71
C LYS A 363 -6.37 -31.66 7.23
N ILE A 364 -7.44 -32.08 7.91
CA ILE A 364 -8.25 -33.22 7.50
C ILE A 364 -8.87 -32.96 6.12
N ALA A 365 -9.42 -31.77 5.87
CA ALA A 365 -10.00 -31.42 4.57
C ALA A 365 -8.98 -31.51 3.43
N VAL A 366 -7.79 -30.93 3.60
CA VAL A 366 -6.69 -31.03 2.61
C VAL A 366 -6.26 -32.48 2.42
N TRP A 367 -6.09 -33.24 3.51
CA TRP A 367 -5.72 -34.64 3.41
C TRP A 367 -6.77 -35.46 2.67
N VAL A 368 -8.07 -35.26 2.96
CA VAL A 368 -9.17 -35.92 2.23
C VAL A 368 -9.13 -35.58 0.75
N ALA A 369 -8.87 -34.32 0.39
CA ALA A 369 -8.74 -33.90 -1.00
C ALA A 369 -7.57 -34.61 -1.71
N GLU A 370 -6.42 -34.77 -1.02
CA GLU A 370 -5.21 -35.44 -1.51
C GLU A 370 -5.36 -36.97 -1.65
N GLN A 371 -6.19 -37.61 -0.80
CA GLN A 371 -6.43 -39.05 -0.86
C GLN A 371 -7.44 -39.48 -1.93
N ASP A 372 -8.22 -38.53 -2.46
CA ASP A 372 -9.21 -38.81 -3.48
C ASP A 372 -8.59 -38.77 -4.88
N SER A 373 -8.83 -39.82 -5.68
CA SER A 373 -8.23 -40.00 -7.00
C SER A 373 -9.19 -39.80 -8.17
N ASP A 374 -10.49 -39.67 -7.90
CA ASP A 374 -11.53 -39.70 -8.93
C ASP A 374 -12.60 -38.59 -8.80
N GLY A 375 -12.61 -37.84 -7.71
CA GLY A 375 -13.57 -36.78 -7.40
C GLY A 375 -14.97 -37.27 -7.06
N TRP A 376 -15.18 -38.57 -6.80
CA TRP A 376 -16.51 -39.16 -6.59
C TRP A 376 -17.12 -38.89 -5.22
N ARG A 377 -16.40 -38.21 -4.32
CA ARG A 377 -16.85 -37.95 -2.96
C ARG A 377 -17.19 -39.27 -2.23
N ASN A 378 -16.26 -40.23 -2.33
CA ASN A 378 -16.37 -41.52 -1.69
C ASN A 378 -16.25 -41.39 -0.16
N PHE A 379 -16.70 -42.40 0.58
CA PHE A 379 -16.51 -42.43 2.03
C PHE A 379 -15.02 -42.49 2.38
N VAL A 380 -14.62 -41.68 3.36
CA VAL A 380 -13.26 -41.65 3.88
C VAL A 380 -12.99 -42.91 4.70
N ASP A 381 -11.83 -43.53 4.47
CA ASP A 381 -11.38 -44.71 5.21
C ASP A 381 -10.92 -44.30 6.62
N PRO A 382 -11.63 -44.71 7.70
CA PRO A 382 -11.34 -44.26 9.05
C PRO A 382 -9.97 -44.76 9.57
N ASP A 383 -9.49 -45.92 9.10
CA ASP A 383 -8.20 -46.46 9.53
C ASP A 383 -7.05 -45.67 8.89
N LYS A 384 -7.19 -45.26 7.62
CA LYS A 384 -6.22 -44.35 6.98
C LYS A 384 -6.20 -42.97 7.61
N LEU A 385 -7.36 -42.45 8.01
CA LEU A 385 -7.45 -41.15 8.69
C LEU A 385 -6.71 -41.20 10.04
N ARG A 386 -6.94 -42.24 10.84
CA ARG A 386 -6.23 -42.43 12.11
C ARG A 386 -4.72 -42.56 11.92
N GLU A 387 -4.27 -43.28 10.90
CA GLU A 387 -2.83 -43.40 10.62
C GLU A 387 -2.21 -42.05 10.24
N ALA A 388 -2.91 -41.26 9.42
CA ALA A 388 -2.46 -39.93 9.00
C ALA A 388 -2.40 -38.91 10.16
N PHE A 389 -3.33 -39.03 11.11
CA PHE A 389 -3.45 -38.14 12.27
C PHE A 389 -3.24 -38.86 13.60
N LYS A 390 -2.23 -39.75 13.66
CA LYS A 390 -1.95 -40.62 14.82
C LYS A 390 -1.63 -39.88 16.13
N ASP A 391 -1.24 -38.62 16.03
CA ASP A 391 -0.92 -37.77 17.17
C ASP A 391 -2.18 -37.12 17.79
N ASN A 392 -3.34 -37.27 17.14
CA ASN A 392 -4.64 -36.81 17.62
C ASN A 392 -5.47 -37.99 18.16
N SER A 393 -6.26 -37.72 19.19
CA SER A 393 -7.23 -38.67 19.74
C SER A 393 -8.47 -38.79 18.85
N ASP A 394 -9.15 -39.94 18.91
CA ASP A 394 -10.43 -40.15 18.19
C ASP A 394 -11.45 -39.04 18.52
N SER A 395 -11.46 -38.51 19.74
CA SER A 395 -12.36 -37.41 20.13
C SER A 395 -12.05 -36.09 19.41
N GLU A 396 -10.77 -35.75 19.22
CA GLU A 396 -10.37 -34.54 18.49
C GLU A 396 -10.67 -34.68 16.99
N LEU A 397 -10.48 -35.88 16.44
CA LEU A 397 -10.85 -36.18 15.06
C LEU A 397 -12.37 -36.15 14.86
N GLU A 398 -13.16 -36.66 15.80
CA GLU A 398 -14.63 -36.58 15.77
C GLU A 398 -15.12 -35.13 15.77
N GLU A 399 -14.53 -34.27 16.62
CA GLU A 399 -14.87 -32.85 16.67
C GLU A 399 -14.51 -32.14 15.36
N ALA A 400 -13.30 -32.35 14.84
CA ALA A 400 -12.87 -31.76 13.58
C ALA A 400 -13.72 -32.21 12.37
N ILE A 401 -14.16 -33.47 12.33
CA ILE A 401 -15.09 -33.94 11.29
C ILE A 401 -16.48 -33.31 11.46
N ALA A 402 -16.93 -33.11 12.71
CA ALA A 402 -18.21 -32.45 12.97
C ALA A 402 -18.18 -30.97 12.55
N GLU A 403 -17.05 -30.27 12.70
CA GLU A 403 -16.85 -28.93 12.14
C GLU A 403 -17.01 -28.93 10.62
N LEU A 404 -16.33 -29.87 9.92
CA LEU A 404 -16.47 -30.02 8.47
C LEU A 404 -17.92 -30.31 8.04
N GLU A 405 -18.68 -31.11 8.79
CA GLU A 405 -20.12 -31.32 8.49
C GLU A 405 -20.91 -30.03 8.71
N THR A 406 -20.67 -29.32 9.82
CA THR A 406 -21.40 -28.11 10.21
C THR A 406 -21.27 -27.02 9.16
N ASP A 407 -20.07 -26.86 8.59
CA ASP A 407 -19.77 -25.87 7.55
C ASP A 407 -20.04 -26.38 6.13
N GLY A 408 -20.65 -27.57 5.98
CA GLY A 408 -21.07 -28.12 4.69
C GLY A 408 -19.94 -28.73 3.84
N PHE A 409 -18.76 -28.93 4.41
CA PHE A 409 -17.61 -29.59 3.76
C PHE A 409 -17.66 -31.11 3.80
N ALA A 410 -18.49 -31.69 4.66
CA ALA A 410 -18.68 -33.13 4.77
C ALA A 410 -20.15 -33.52 4.93
N GLU A 411 -20.48 -34.74 4.51
CA GLU A 411 -21.77 -35.36 4.80
C GLU A 411 -21.54 -36.63 5.64
N MET A 412 -22.12 -36.67 6.85
CA MET A 412 -21.97 -37.85 7.72
C MET A 412 -23.06 -38.91 7.52
N SER A 413 -22.66 -40.17 7.64
CA SER A 413 -23.56 -41.30 7.84
C SER A 413 -23.48 -41.75 9.29
N ARG A 414 -24.52 -41.41 10.08
CA ARG A 414 -24.59 -41.81 11.49
C ARG A 414 -25.05 -43.26 11.60
N THR A 415 -24.11 -44.19 11.69
CA THR A 415 -24.39 -45.58 12.09
C THR A 415 -24.39 -45.72 13.61
N LEU A 416 -25.32 -46.51 14.17
CA LEU A 416 -25.36 -46.84 15.59
C LEU A 416 -24.16 -47.76 15.96
N GLY A 417 -23.11 -47.19 16.55
CA GLY A 417 -21.94 -47.91 17.06
C GLY A 417 -20.78 -46.94 17.31
N GLY A 418 -20.01 -47.13 18.39
CA GLY A 418 -18.90 -46.23 18.75
C GLY A 418 -17.71 -46.33 17.78
N GLY A 419 -17.04 -45.19 17.56
CA GLY A 419 -15.91 -45.00 16.64
C GLY A 419 -16.09 -43.75 15.77
N LEU A 420 -15.06 -43.38 15.02
CA LEU A 420 -15.08 -42.24 14.11
C LEU A 420 -16.28 -42.31 13.15
N PRO A 421 -17.00 -41.20 12.92
CA PRO A 421 -18.14 -41.18 12.03
C PRO A 421 -17.71 -41.48 10.59
N ALA A 422 -18.47 -42.33 9.90
CA ALA A 422 -18.32 -42.48 8.46
C ALA A 422 -18.80 -41.19 7.79
N PHE A 423 -17.92 -40.53 7.03
CA PHE A 423 -18.26 -39.32 6.29
C PHE A 423 -17.71 -39.38 4.87
N ARG A 424 -18.27 -38.55 4.00
CA ARG A 424 -17.77 -38.29 2.66
C ARG A 424 -17.61 -36.79 2.45
N PRO A 425 -16.64 -36.32 1.65
CA PRO A 425 -16.46 -34.90 1.38
C PRO A 425 -17.64 -34.35 0.54
N SER A 426 -17.94 -33.07 0.69
CA SER A 426 -18.86 -32.36 -0.19
C SER A 426 -18.14 -31.84 -1.44
N LEU A 427 -18.90 -31.30 -2.39
CA LEU A 427 -18.32 -30.61 -3.54
C LEU A 427 -17.55 -29.35 -3.09
N ASP A 428 -18.08 -28.63 -2.10
CA ASP A 428 -17.49 -27.40 -1.59
C ASP A 428 -16.14 -27.65 -0.93
N LEU A 429 -15.90 -28.83 -0.35
CA LEU A 429 -14.58 -29.20 0.17
C LEU A 429 -13.53 -29.19 -0.95
N TYR A 430 -13.83 -29.80 -2.09
CA TYR A 430 -12.89 -29.80 -3.22
C TYR A 430 -12.73 -28.40 -3.81
N LEU A 431 -13.82 -27.66 -4.00
CA LEU A 431 -13.74 -26.30 -4.56
C LEU A 431 -12.92 -25.36 -3.66
N THR A 432 -12.95 -25.55 -2.35
CA THR A 432 -12.23 -24.71 -1.38
C THR A 432 -10.79 -25.15 -1.15
N PHE A 433 -10.53 -26.45 -1.00
CA PHE A 433 -9.23 -26.97 -0.56
C PHE A 433 -8.34 -27.52 -1.68
N ASP A 434 -8.83 -27.70 -2.92
CA ASP A 434 -8.02 -28.25 -4.01
C ASP A 434 -6.82 -27.36 -4.39
N SER A 435 -6.92 -26.05 -4.18
CA SER A 435 -5.81 -25.12 -4.40
C SER A 435 -4.64 -25.37 -3.45
N LEU A 436 -4.94 -25.75 -2.22
CA LEU A 436 -3.95 -26.08 -1.19
C LEU A 436 -3.46 -27.54 -1.29
N ALA A 437 -4.29 -28.43 -1.84
CA ALA A 437 -3.95 -29.83 -2.05
C ALA A 437 -3.05 -30.03 -3.28
N PHE A 438 -3.30 -29.32 -4.39
CA PHE A 438 -2.70 -29.62 -5.68
C PHE A 438 -2.09 -28.42 -6.43
N ASP A 439 -2.07 -27.21 -5.84
CA ASP A 439 -1.63 -25.96 -6.49
C ASP A 439 -2.43 -25.66 -7.78
N ARG A 440 -3.76 -25.76 -7.67
CA ARG A 440 -4.72 -25.60 -8.78
C ARG A 440 -5.78 -24.56 -8.44
N ASP A 441 -6.29 -23.84 -9.43
CA ASP A 441 -7.37 -22.88 -9.23
C ASP A 441 -8.71 -23.51 -9.63
N SER A 442 -9.51 -23.89 -8.63
CA SER A 442 -10.83 -24.52 -8.80
C SER A 442 -11.83 -23.60 -9.49
N ILE A 443 -11.71 -22.28 -9.33
CA ILE A 443 -12.55 -21.28 -9.99
C ILE A 443 -12.16 -21.20 -11.47
N ALA A 444 -10.86 -21.12 -11.77
CA ALA A 444 -10.38 -21.13 -13.15
C ALA A 444 -10.75 -22.43 -13.88
N ASP A 445 -10.70 -23.56 -13.17
CA ASP A 445 -11.10 -24.86 -13.71
C ASP A 445 -12.60 -24.88 -14.03
N THR A 446 -13.44 -24.40 -13.10
CA THR A 446 -14.89 -24.27 -13.30
C THR A 446 -15.21 -23.36 -14.49
N ILE A 447 -14.52 -22.22 -14.63
CA ILE A 447 -14.68 -21.30 -15.76
C ILE A 447 -14.36 -22.00 -17.08
N THR A 448 -13.22 -22.70 -17.14
CA THR A 448 -12.76 -23.40 -18.35
C THR A 448 -13.80 -24.43 -18.80
N VAL A 449 -14.29 -25.25 -17.88
CA VAL A 449 -15.34 -26.24 -18.15
C VAL A 449 -16.63 -25.56 -18.60
N GLY A 450 -17.04 -24.49 -17.92
CA GLY A 450 -18.24 -23.73 -18.27
C GLY A 450 -18.18 -23.10 -19.66
N GLU A 451 -17.01 -22.64 -20.11
CA GLU A 451 -16.81 -22.13 -21.46
C GLU A 451 -16.94 -23.22 -22.53
N LEU A 452 -16.37 -24.40 -22.29
CA LEU A 452 -16.52 -25.55 -23.20
C LEU A 452 -18.00 -25.97 -23.32
N VAL A 453 -18.70 -26.03 -22.19
CA VAL A 453 -20.15 -26.30 -22.16
C VAL A 453 -20.93 -25.25 -22.94
N LEU A 454 -20.61 -23.97 -22.76
CA LEU A 454 -21.30 -22.86 -23.46
C LEU A 454 -20.94 -22.74 -24.94
N ALA A 455 -19.86 -23.36 -25.40
CA ALA A 455 -19.48 -23.44 -26.81
C ALA A 455 -20.22 -24.57 -27.55
N GLY A 456 -20.65 -25.60 -26.84
CA GLY A 456 -21.34 -26.77 -27.38
C GLY A 456 -22.87 -26.63 -27.49
N ASP A 457 -23.50 -27.76 -27.80
CA ASP A 457 -24.95 -27.92 -27.89
C ASP A 457 -25.61 -27.99 -26.50
N ASP A 458 -26.94 -27.98 -26.48
CA ASP A 458 -27.72 -27.98 -25.25
C ASP A 458 -27.75 -29.34 -24.54
N SER A 459 -27.36 -30.42 -25.22
CA SER A 459 -27.17 -31.75 -24.63
C SER A 459 -25.69 -31.98 -24.35
N VAL A 460 -25.31 -31.94 -23.07
CA VAL A 460 -23.92 -31.91 -22.63
C VAL A 460 -23.51 -33.28 -22.09
N SER A 461 -22.50 -33.89 -22.73
CA SER A 461 -21.87 -35.14 -22.30
C SER A 461 -20.62 -34.85 -21.47
N GLY A 462 -20.54 -35.39 -20.25
CA GLY A 462 -19.35 -35.28 -19.40
C GLY A 462 -18.10 -35.86 -20.06
N GLU A 463 -18.25 -36.97 -20.79
CA GLU A 463 -17.15 -37.62 -21.52
C GLU A 463 -16.57 -36.71 -22.60
N THR A 464 -17.44 -36.03 -23.36
CA THR A 464 -17.00 -35.13 -24.42
C THR A 464 -16.27 -33.91 -23.87
N ILE A 465 -16.74 -33.32 -22.77
CA ILE A 465 -16.07 -32.17 -22.17
C ILE A 465 -14.75 -32.60 -21.52
N PHE A 466 -14.72 -33.76 -20.85
CA PHE A 466 -13.50 -34.34 -20.27
C PHE A 466 -12.40 -34.54 -21.32
N GLU A 467 -12.73 -35.11 -22.47
CA GLU A 467 -11.77 -35.31 -23.56
C GLU A 467 -11.20 -33.98 -24.10
N GLN A 468 -11.99 -32.89 -24.05
CA GLN A 468 -11.55 -31.57 -24.52
C GLN A 468 -10.62 -30.86 -23.53
N THR A 469 -10.71 -31.15 -22.22
CA THR A 469 -9.84 -30.51 -21.22
C THR A 469 -8.45 -31.15 -21.18
N GLY A 470 -8.36 -32.46 -21.47
CA GLY A 470 -7.12 -33.22 -21.32
C GLY A 470 -6.69 -33.39 -19.86
N TRP A 471 -7.61 -33.27 -18.91
CA TRP A 471 -7.35 -33.37 -17.47
C TRP A 471 -7.45 -34.79 -16.93
N ASP A 472 -6.97 -34.98 -15.70
CA ASP A 472 -7.28 -36.16 -14.89
C ASP A 472 -8.71 -36.11 -14.33
N GLU A 473 -9.26 -37.26 -13.95
CA GLU A 473 -10.64 -37.39 -13.46
C GLU A 473 -10.89 -36.57 -12.19
N ARG A 474 -9.93 -36.57 -11.25
CA ARG A 474 -10.02 -35.84 -9.98
C ARG A 474 -10.10 -34.33 -10.15
N ARG A 475 -9.42 -33.77 -11.15
CA ARG A 475 -9.52 -32.35 -11.50
C ARG A 475 -10.85 -32.02 -12.16
N PHE A 476 -11.28 -32.88 -13.08
CA PHE A 476 -12.43 -32.61 -13.94
C PHE A 476 -13.76 -32.72 -13.19
N ASN A 477 -13.94 -33.79 -12.42
CA ASN A 477 -15.24 -34.13 -11.84
C ASN A 477 -15.81 -33.02 -10.93
N PRO A 478 -15.06 -32.41 -10.00
CA PRO A 478 -15.57 -31.30 -9.19
C PRO A 478 -15.97 -30.08 -10.03
N ALA A 479 -15.13 -29.67 -10.99
CA ALA A 479 -15.42 -28.54 -11.86
C ALA A 479 -16.69 -28.78 -12.72
N PHE A 480 -16.85 -30.00 -13.26
CA PHE A 480 -18.01 -30.36 -14.06
C PHE A 480 -19.28 -30.49 -13.21
N GLU A 481 -19.18 -31.04 -12.00
CA GLU A 481 -20.28 -31.11 -11.04
C GLU A 481 -20.75 -29.72 -10.61
N HIS A 482 -19.83 -28.77 -10.41
CA HIS A 482 -20.16 -27.38 -10.10
C HIS A 482 -20.91 -26.68 -11.24
N ILE A 483 -20.55 -26.98 -12.49
CA ILE A 483 -21.31 -26.53 -13.65
C ILE A 483 -22.70 -27.19 -13.69
N ALA A 484 -22.76 -28.51 -13.49
CA ALA A 484 -24.02 -29.24 -13.52
C ALA A 484 -24.99 -28.82 -12.40
N SER A 485 -24.51 -28.34 -11.24
CA SER A 485 -25.34 -27.85 -10.13
C SER A 485 -26.20 -26.63 -10.50
N GLN A 486 -25.85 -25.94 -11.59
CA GLN A 486 -26.67 -24.85 -12.14
C GLN A 486 -27.91 -25.35 -12.89
N ILE A 487 -27.98 -26.65 -13.15
CA ILE A 487 -29.07 -27.30 -13.90
C ILE A 487 -30.01 -28.00 -12.91
N PRO A 488 -31.34 -27.82 -13.04
CA PRO A 488 -32.29 -28.51 -12.19
C PRO A 488 -32.18 -30.05 -12.29
N ASP A 489 -32.25 -30.72 -11.13
CA ASP A 489 -32.12 -32.18 -10.95
C ASP A 489 -32.83 -33.06 -11.99
N GLY A 490 -34.01 -32.66 -12.46
CA GLY A 490 -34.78 -33.42 -13.44
C GLY A 490 -34.13 -33.53 -14.83
N ARG A 491 -33.02 -32.81 -15.06
CA ARG A 491 -32.30 -32.75 -16.35
C ARG A 491 -30.81 -33.07 -16.21
N VAL A 492 -30.42 -33.64 -15.08
CA VAL A 492 -29.06 -34.11 -14.79
C VAL A 492 -29.12 -35.63 -14.62
N SER A 493 -28.26 -36.36 -15.34
CA SER A 493 -28.21 -37.82 -15.27
C SER A 493 -27.62 -38.31 -13.95
N LYS A 494 -28.22 -39.35 -13.37
CA LYS A 494 -27.75 -40.04 -12.14
C LYS A 494 -27.29 -41.48 -12.44
N THR A 495 -26.80 -41.74 -13.64
CA THR A 495 -26.35 -43.09 -14.05
C THR A 495 -25.16 -43.54 -13.21
N PHE A 496 -25.30 -44.69 -12.55
CA PHE A 496 -24.23 -45.33 -11.77
C PHE A 496 -23.25 -46.10 -12.65
N GLY A 497 -22.02 -46.31 -12.17
CA GLY A 497 -21.00 -47.13 -12.84
C GLY A 497 -20.28 -46.44 -14.00
N THR A 498 -20.38 -45.11 -14.09
CA THR A 498 -19.51 -44.31 -14.95
C THR A 498 -18.32 -43.82 -14.13
N LYS A 499 -17.34 -43.19 -14.79
CA LYS A 499 -16.22 -42.51 -14.12
C LYS A 499 -16.51 -41.03 -13.79
N PHE A 500 -17.68 -40.51 -14.18
CA PHE A 500 -18.06 -39.11 -13.99
C PHE A 500 -19.15 -38.97 -12.91
N THR A 501 -18.95 -38.04 -11.98
CA THR A 501 -19.99 -37.70 -10.98
C THR A 501 -21.28 -37.24 -11.64
N VAL A 502 -21.16 -36.52 -12.76
CA VAL A 502 -22.27 -36.17 -13.65
C VAL A 502 -21.95 -36.69 -15.05
N PRO A 503 -22.60 -37.77 -15.52
CA PRO A 503 -22.35 -38.29 -16.87
C PRO A 503 -22.88 -37.39 -17.98
N TRP A 504 -24.00 -36.71 -17.73
CA TRP A 504 -24.74 -35.97 -18.76
C TRP A 504 -25.75 -34.99 -18.16
N PHE A 505 -26.02 -33.87 -18.82
CA PHE A 505 -27.16 -33.00 -18.53
C PHE A 505 -27.71 -32.29 -19.78
N HIS A 506 -28.94 -31.75 -19.68
CA HIS A 506 -29.57 -30.96 -20.74
C HIS A 506 -29.95 -29.55 -20.30
N MET A 507 -29.51 -28.56 -21.07
CA MET A 507 -29.77 -27.13 -20.86
C MET A 507 -30.99 -26.68 -21.67
N LEU A 508 -31.86 -25.88 -21.05
CA LEU A 508 -32.84 -25.06 -21.77
C LEU A 508 -32.25 -23.66 -22.02
N PRO A 509 -32.86 -22.83 -22.88
CA PRO A 509 -32.37 -21.48 -23.14
C PRO A 509 -32.17 -20.63 -21.88
N GLU A 510 -33.04 -20.77 -20.88
CA GLU A 510 -32.93 -20.09 -19.58
C GLU A 510 -31.72 -20.55 -18.76
N ASP A 511 -31.36 -21.84 -18.79
CA ASP A 511 -30.18 -22.34 -18.09
C ASP A 511 -28.92 -21.90 -18.80
N ARG A 512 -28.92 -21.83 -20.13
CA ARG A 512 -27.79 -21.29 -20.89
C ARG A 512 -27.53 -19.83 -20.54
N VAL A 513 -28.58 -19.03 -20.32
CA VAL A 513 -28.45 -17.65 -19.82
C VAL A 513 -27.92 -17.62 -18.39
N ARG A 514 -28.43 -18.50 -17.51
CA ARG A 514 -27.94 -18.62 -16.12
C ARG A 514 -26.46 -19.01 -16.08
N MET A 515 -26.06 -19.98 -16.89
CA MET A 515 -24.69 -20.46 -17.04
C MET A 515 -23.74 -19.35 -17.51
N LYS A 516 -24.15 -18.56 -18.52
CA LYS A 516 -23.37 -17.39 -18.96
C LYS A 516 -23.15 -16.38 -17.84
N ARG A 517 -24.18 -16.11 -17.03
CA ARG A 517 -24.07 -15.20 -15.87
C ARG A 517 -23.19 -15.79 -14.78
N PHE A 518 -23.35 -17.08 -14.49
CA PHE A 518 -22.53 -17.80 -13.52
C PHE A 518 -21.04 -17.74 -13.89
N VAL A 519 -20.68 -18.14 -15.11
CA VAL A 519 -19.29 -18.07 -15.61
C VAL A 519 -18.77 -16.62 -15.63
N ALA A 520 -19.61 -15.64 -15.99
CA ALA A 520 -19.20 -14.23 -15.96
C ALA A 520 -18.92 -13.74 -14.53
N ASN A 521 -19.75 -14.13 -13.56
CA ASN A 521 -19.56 -13.75 -12.16
C ASN A 521 -18.28 -14.35 -11.57
N LEU A 522 -17.92 -15.58 -11.95
CA LEU A 522 -16.66 -16.21 -11.51
C LEU A 522 -15.41 -15.48 -12.05
N LYS A 523 -15.51 -14.76 -13.16
CA LYS A 523 -14.38 -14.01 -13.76
C LYS A 523 -14.09 -12.66 -13.09
N GLY A 524 -15.02 -12.14 -12.29
CA GLY A 524 -14.94 -10.80 -11.69
C GLY A 524 -15.54 -9.71 -12.57
#